data_AF-Q21DS7-F1
#
_entry.id   AF-Q21DS7-F1
#
_cell.length_a   1.000
_cell.length_b   1.000
_cell.length_c   1.000
_cell.angle_alpha   90.00
_cell.angle_beta   90.00
_cell.angle_gamma   90.00
#
_symmetry.space_group_name_H-M   'P 1'
#
loop_
_entity.id
_entity.type
_entity.pdbx_description
1 polymer ?
#
loop_
_entity_poly.entity_id
_entity_poly.type
_entity_poly.pdbx_seq_one_letter_code
_entity_poly.pdbx_strand_id
1 'polypeptide(L)'
;MKLPKVIHAICWAGLLLFSLGANASYAQSAGLVAFDDLSNEYGEAKVEINLSKQLLGLIGAFSKKENPELSELASNIESITVRVYNITDDAQAALNLIDKTTKHLRKDNWVPIVSVNEEGEKVRIFSKSTGEVMDGMVVMVVDTNSKEAVFINLVGQIDPARINDLTGALNL
;
A
#
# COMPACT_ATOMS: atom_id res chain seq x y z
N MET A 1 -27.95 55.84 -46.28
CA MET A 1 -27.69 57.29 -46.10
C MET A 1 -27.36 57.53 -44.63
N LYS A 2 -26.14 58.04 -44.37
CA LYS A 2 -25.61 58.74 -43.18
C LYS A 2 -25.54 58.04 -41.80
N LEU A 3 -24.29 57.79 -41.41
CA LEU A 3 -23.71 57.71 -40.05
C LEU A 3 -23.58 59.12 -39.42
N PRO A 4 -23.44 59.27 -38.09
CA PRO A 4 -22.10 59.43 -37.47
C PRO A 4 -21.95 58.69 -36.10
N LYS A 5 -20.83 58.01 -35.78
CA LYS A 5 -19.57 58.46 -35.07
C LYS A 5 -19.85 59.31 -33.82
N VAL A 6 -19.40 58.98 -32.59
CA VAL A 6 -18.02 59.05 -32.05
C VAL A 6 -17.96 58.24 -30.71
N ILE A 7 -17.20 57.14 -30.60
CA ILE A 7 -15.91 56.93 -29.89
C ILE A 7 -15.80 57.54 -28.47
N HIS A 8 -15.67 56.68 -27.44
CA HIS A 8 -14.72 56.73 -26.29
C HIS A 8 -14.76 55.32 -25.66
N ALA A 9 -13.84 54.41 -26.02
CA ALA A 9 -12.67 54.06 -25.21
C ALA A 9 -12.97 53.93 -23.70
N ILE A 10 -12.95 52.69 -23.19
CA ILE A 10 -12.21 52.27 -21.98
C ILE A 10 -12.32 50.74 -21.91
N CYS A 11 -11.17 50.08 -22.10
CA CYS A 11 -10.92 48.70 -21.70
C CYS A 11 -11.42 48.49 -20.27
N TRP A 12 -11.95 47.32 -19.95
CA TRP A 12 -11.60 46.63 -18.70
C TRP A 12 -11.68 45.13 -18.96
N ALA A 13 -10.52 44.48 -18.84
CA ALA A 13 -10.31 43.07 -19.07
C ALA A 13 -11.06 42.26 -18.00
N GLY A 14 -12.10 41.53 -18.42
CA GLY A 14 -12.84 40.61 -17.58
C GLY A 14 -12.34 39.18 -17.75
N LEU A 15 -11.32 38.83 -16.95
CA LEU A 15 -11.02 37.51 -16.37
C LEU A 15 -11.39 36.25 -17.19
N LEU A 16 -10.44 35.72 -17.96
CA LEU A 16 -10.43 34.31 -18.35
C LEU A 16 -10.12 33.45 -17.12
N LEU A 17 -11.15 32.90 -16.48
CA LEU A 17 -11.01 31.86 -15.46
C LEU A 17 -10.60 30.54 -16.14
N PHE A 18 -9.28 30.40 -16.36
CA PHE A 18 -8.67 29.11 -16.60
C PHE A 18 -8.69 28.35 -15.27
N SER A 19 -9.71 27.53 -15.03
CA SER A 19 -9.63 26.51 -13.99
C SER A 19 -8.63 25.45 -14.42
N LEU A 20 -7.34 25.66 -14.12
CA LEU A 20 -6.41 24.55 -14.03
C LEU A 20 -6.85 23.71 -12.82
N GLY A 21 -7.73 22.74 -13.08
CA GLY A 21 -7.84 21.59 -12.21
C GLY A 21 -6.50 20.90 -12.20
N ALA A 22 -5.66 21.20 -11.21
CA ALA A 22 -4.54 20.36 -10.87
C ALA A 22 -5.11 19.03 -10.36
N ASN A 23 -5.48 18.16 -11.30
CA ASN A 23 -5.51 16.73 -11.02
C ASN A 23 -4.05 16.34 -10.84
N ALA A 24 -3.52 16.57 -9.64
CA ALA A 24 -2.42 15.77 -9.15
C ALA A 24 -2.99 14.36 -8.98
N SER A 25 -3.11 13.63 -10.10
CA SER A 25 -3.05 12.18 -10.05
C SER A 25 -1.66 11.88 -9.54
N TYR A 26 -1.53 11.84 -8.21
CA TYR A 26 -0.48 11.06 -7.60
C TYR A 26 -0.60 9.70 -8.26
N ALA A 27 0.40 9.33 -9.05
CA ALA A 27 0.59 7.95 -9.42
C ALA A 27 0.83 7.22 -8.09
N GLN A 28 -0.26 6.86 -7.41
CA GLN A 28 -0.26 5.88 -6.36
C GLN A 28 0.47 4.69 -7.00
N SER A 29 1.66 4.36 -6.49
CA SER A 29 2.38 3.22 -7.05
C SER A 29 1.41 2.05 -7.07
N ALA A 30 1.36 1.34 -8.20
CA ALA A 30 0.46 0.21 -8.37
C ALA A 30 0.80 -0.80 -7.27
N GLY A 31 0.00 -0.85 -6.20
CA GLY A 31 0.30 -1.70 -5.05
C GLY A 31 0.28 -1.01 -3.68
N LEU A 32 0.38 0.33 -3.58
CA LEU A 32 0.44 0.96 -2.25
C LEU A 32 -0.92 0.95 -1.55
N VAL A 33 -1.00 0.22 -0.44
CA VAL A 33 -2.17 0.10 0.41
C VAL A 33 -1.83 0.69 1.78
N ALA A 34 -2.60 1.70 2.19
CA ALA A 34 -2.50 2.29 3.52
C ALA A 34 -3.40 1.52 4.49
N PHE A 35 -2.82 1.04 5.59
CA PHE A 35 -3.57 0.56 6.74
C PHE A 35 -3.86 1.74 7.65
N ASP A 36 -5.10 1.81 8.16
CA ASP A 36 -5.40 2.74 9.26
C ASP A 36 -4.52 2.36 10.46
N ASP A 37 -4.03 3.36 11.19
CA ASP A 37 -3.25 3.13 12.40
C ASP A 37 -4.17 2.66 13.54
N LEU A 38 -3.85 1.49 14.10
CA LEU A 38 -4.59 0.90 15.22
C LEU A 38 -4.00 1.31 16.58
N SER A 39 -3.07 2.26 16.61
CA SER A 39 -2.40 2.68 17.85
C SER A 39 -3.34 3.25 18.92
N ASN A 40 -4.46 3.84 18.52
CA ASN A 40 -5.49 4.30 19.46
C ASN A 40 -6.22 3.15 20.17
N GLU A 41 -6.28 1.97 19.54
CA GLU A 41 -7.02 0.81 20.03
C GLU A 41 -6.09 -0.17 20.77
N TYR A 42 -4.87 -0.35 20.26
CA TYR A 42 -3.93 -1.38 20.71
C TYR A 42 -2.61 -0.83 21.24
N GLY A 43 -2.41 0.49 21.24
CA GLY A 43 -1.11 1.10 21.52
C GLY A 43 -0.12 0.96 20.38
N GLU A 44 1.14 1.34 20.61
CA GLU A 44 2.19 1.24 19.59
C GLU A 44 2.33 -0.19 19.05
N ALA A 45 2.62 -0.31 17.75
CA ALA A 45 2.84 -1.60 17.13
C ALA A 45 4.05 -2.30 17.78
N LYS A 46 3.87 -3.57 18.16
CA LYS A 46 4.94 -4.44 18.67
C LYS A 46 6.08 -4.56 17.66
N VAL A 47 5.74 -4.63 16.37
CA VAL A 47 6.70 -4.58 15.26
C VAL A 47 6.19 -3.58 14.24
N GLU A 48 7.02 -2.60 13.89
CA GLU A 48 6.78 -1.71 12.77
C GLU A 48 8.03 -1.70 11.86
N ILE A 49 7.83 -2.11 10.61
CA ILE A 49 8.86 -2.11 9.57
C ILE A 49 8.35 -1.27 8.43
N ASN A 50 9.10 -0.24 8.04
CA ASN A 50 8.82 0.59 6.88
C ASN A 50 10.10 0.71 6.05
N LEU A 51 10.26 -0.18 5.07
CA LEU A 51 11.41 -0.19 4.19
C LEU A 51 11.06 0.47 2.88
N SER A 52 11.75 1.57 2.56
CA SER A 52 11.67 2.22 1.26
C SER A 52 12.65 1.59 0.28
N LYS A 53 12.46 1.85 -1.02
CA LYS A 53 13.35 1.44 -2.11
C LYS A 53 14.82 1.78 -1.84
N GLN A 54 15.09 2.91 -1.21
CA GLN A 54 16.46 3.32 -0.85
C GLN A 54 17.07 2.38 0.19
N LEU A 55 16.34 2.07 1.26
CA LEU A 55 16.81 1.15 2.31
C LEU A 55 16.95 -0.28 1.77
N LEU A 56 15.98 -0.73 0.96
CA LEU A 56 16.04 -2.03 0.29
C LEU A 56 17.24 -2.13 -0.64
N GLY A 57 17.55 -1.07 -1.39
CA GLY A 57 18.76 -1.00 -2.22
C GLY A 57 20.06 -1.11 -1.40
N LEU A 58 20.11 -0.52 -0.20
CA LEU A 58 21.24 -0.69 0.71
C LEU A 58 21.37 -2.12 1.23
N ILE A 59 20.26 -2.72 1.68
CA ILE A 59 20.22 -4.14 2.08
C ILE A 59 20.73 -5.02 0.93
N GLY A 60 20.21 -4.80 -0.27
CA GLY A 60 20.63 -5.57 -1.44
C GLY A 60 22.11 -5.39 -1.77
N ALA A 61 22.66 -4.18 -1.62
CA ALA A 61 24.09 -3.93 -1.84
C ALA A 61 24.98 -4.65 -0.81
N PHE A 62 24.59 -4.67 0.47
CA PHE A 62 25.33 -5.36 1.53
C PHE A 62 25.22 -6.88 1.39
N SER A 63 24.04 -7.38 1.06
CA SER A 63 23.79 -8.82 0.91
C SER A 63 24.36 -9.42 -0.37
N LYS A 64 24.82 -8.61 -1.34
CA LYS A 64 25.25 -9.09 -2.67
C LYS A 64 26.25 -10.25 -2.67
N LYS A 65 27.15 -10.32 -1.69
CA LYS A 65 28.15 -11.40 -1.58
C LYS A 65 27.70 -12.58 -0.73
N GLU A 66 26.96 -12.31 0.34
CA GLU A 66 26.60 -13.31 1.36
C GLU A 66 25.26 -13.98 1.05
N ASN A 67 24.32 -13.22 0.48
CA ASN A 67 23.01 -13.68 0.05
C ASN A 67 22.60 -12.99 -1.26
N PRO A 68 23.09 -13.48 -2.41
CA PRO A 68 22.75 -12.93 -3.73
C PRO A 68 21.25 -12.97 -4.04
N GLU A 69 20.54 -13.95 -3.49
CA GLU A 69 19.11 -14.12 -3.66
C GLU A 69 18.32 -12.97 -3.01
N LEU A 70 18.63 -12.65 -1.75
CA LEU A 70 18.09 -11.50 -1.05
C LEU A 70 18.46 -10.18 -1.73
N SER A 71 19.66 -10.10 -2.32
CA SER A 71 20.10 -8.93 -3.09
C SER A 71 19.22 -8.66 -4.30
N GLU A 72 18.89 -9.71 -5.06
CA GLU A 72 18.02 -9.63 -6.22
C GLU A 72 16.59 -9.27 -5.81
N LEU A 73 16.03 -9.93 -4.79
CA LEU A 73 14.69 -9.62 -4.29
C LEU A 73 14.58 -8.17 -3.85
N ALA A 74 15.50 -7.71 -2.98
CA ALA A 74 15.51 -6.34 -2.49
C ALA A 74 15.61 -5.30 -3.61
N SER A 75 16.25 -5.63 -4.73
CA SER A 75 16.36 -4.75 -5.90
C SER A 75 15.04 -4.56 -6.67
N ASN A 76 14.14 -5.55 -6.58
CA ASN A 76 12.85 -5.54 -7.28
C ASN A 76 11.69 -5.02 -6.41
N ILE A 77 11.91 -4.88 -5.10
CA ILE A 77 10.93 -4.33 -4.17
C ILE A 77 11.05 -2.80 -4.07
N GLU A 78 9.91 -2.12 -4.12
CA GLU A 78 9.83 -0.67 -3.96
C GLU A 78 9.52 -0.25 -2.53
N SER A 79 8.69 -1.01 -1.83
CA SER A 79 8.44 -0.79 -0.41
C SER A 79 7.90 -2.03 0.30
N ILE A 80 8.25 -2.16 1.57
CA ILE A 80 7.65 -3.12 2.50
C ILE A 80 7.16 -2.37 3.73
N THR A 81 5.89 -2.53 4.06
CA THR A 81 5.31 -2.09 5.32
C THR A 81 4.80 -3.30 6.08
N VAL A 82 5.27 -3.48 7.32
CA VAL A 82 4.77 -4.49 8.26
C VAL A 82 4.35 -3.79 9.54
N ARG A 83 3.15 -4.11 10.02
CA ARG A 83 2.70 -3.74 11.37
C ARG A 83 2.16 -4.96 12.07
N VAL A 84 2.68 -5.22 13.26
CA VAL A 84 2.19 -6.25 14.18
C VAL A 84 1.72 -5.57 15.45
N TYR A 85 0.45 -5.76 15.80
CA TYR A 85 -0.14 -5.26 17.03
C TYR A 85 -0.44 -6.42 17.96
N ASN A 86 -0.18 -6.23 19.26
CA ASN A 86 -0.76 -7.10 20.28
C ASN A 86 -2.22 -6.69 20.45
N ILE A 87 -3.14 -7.59 20.13
CA ILE A 87 -4.56 -7.41 20.37
C ILE A 87 -4.79 -7.53 21.88
N THR A 88 -5.63 -6.65 22.43
CA THR A 88 -6.17 -6.82 23.79
C THR A 88 -7.26 -7.91 23.77
N ASP A 89 -8.23 -7.89 24.68
CA ASP A 89 -9.33 -8.86 24.65
C ASP A 89 -10.36 -8.57 23.53
N ASP A 90 -10.21 -7.47 22.80
CA ASP A 90 -11.10 -7.07 21.70
C ASP A 90 -10.38 -6.96 20.34
N ALA A 91 -10.66 -7.90 19.43
CA ALA A 91 -10.13 -7.91 18.07
C ALA A 91 -10.97 -7.10 17.06
N GLN A 92 -12.07 -6.47 17.49
CA GLN A 92 -13.07 -5.92 16.58
C GLN A 92 -12.51 -4.80 15.70
N ALA A 93 -11.61 -3.94 16.22
CA ALA A 93 -11.00 -2.89 15.43
C ALA A 93 -10.12 -3.47 14.30
N ALA A 94 -9.29 -4.47 14.59
CA ALA A 94 -8.50 -5.17 13.58
C ALA A 94 -9.37 -5.89 12.54
N LEU A 95 -10.42 -6.59 12.98
CA LEU A 95 -11.36 -7.28 12.09
C LEU A 95 -12.10 -6.31 11.16
N ASN A 96 -12.52 -5.15 11.69
CA ASN A 96 -13.14 -4.08 10.91
C ASN A 96 -12.19 -3.50 9.88
N LEU A 97 -10.91 -3.32 10.23
CA LEU A 97 -9.89 -2.87 9.29
C LEU A 97 -9.71 -3.88 8.15
N ILE A 98 -9.65 -5.19 8.45
CA ILE A 98 -9.60 -6.24 7.43
C ILE A 98 -10.78 -6.12 6.46
N ASP A 99 -12.01 -5.93 6.97
CA ASP A 99 -13.20 -5.86 6.13
C ASP A 99 -13.27 -4.57 5.30
N LYS A 100 -12.87 -3.44 5.88
CA LYS A 100 -12.75 -2.15 5.18
C LYS A 100 -11.73 -2.25 4.05
N THR A 101 -10.53 -2.74 4.34
CA THR A 101 -9.44 -2.87 3.38
C THR A 101 -9.81 -3.89 2.30
N THR A 102 -10.40 -5.04 2.65
CA THR A 102 -10.90 -6.03 1.69
C THR A 102 -11.87 -5.42 0.66
N LYS A 103 -12.82 -4.58 1.13
CA LYS A 103 -13.75 -3.88 0.24
C LYS A 103 -13.04 -2.90 -0.68
N HIS A 104 -12.00 -2.22 -0.18
CA HIS A 104 -11.19 -1.31 -0.99
C HIS A 104 -10.39 -2.04 -2.06
N LEU A 105 -9.65 -3.10 -1.68
CA LEU A 105 -8.84 -3.91 -2.57
C LEU A 105 -9.66 -4.50 -3.74
N ARG A 106 -10.85 -5.03 -3.45
CA ARG A 106 -11.75 -5.57 -4.49
C ARG A 106 -12.22 -4.49 -5.47
N LYS A 107 -12.40 -3.24 -5.03
CA LYS A 107 -12.77 -2.12 -5.91
C LYS A 107 -11.61 -1.66 -6.79
N ASP A 108 -10.38 -1.84 -6.31
CA ASP A 108 -9.14 -1.49 -7.00
C ASP A 108 -8.55 -2.69 -7.79
N ASN A 109 -9.41 -3.66 -8.15
CA ASN A 109 -9.07 -4.83 -8.97
C ASN A 109 -7.96 -5.73 -8.41
N TRP A 110 -7.74 -5.74 -7.10
CA TRP A 110 -6.90 -6.75 -6.47
C TRP A 110 -7.58 -8.11 -6.46
N VAL A 111 -6.81 -9.16 -6.69
CA VAL A 111 -7.28 -10.54 -6.76
C VAL A 111 -7.03 -11.23 -5.40
N PRO A 112 -8.04 -11.86 -4.78
CA PRO A 112 -7.83 -12.65 -3.57
C PRO A 112 -7.08 -13.94 -3.91
N ILE A 113 -5.98 -14.21 -3.21
CA ILE A 113 -5.22 -15.47 -3.32
C ILE A 113 -5.64 -16.43 -2.19
N VAL A 114 -5.69 -15.93 -0.96
CA VAL A 114 -6.05 -16.72 0.23
C VAL A 114 -7.13 -16.02 1.03
N SER A 115 -8.10 -16.81 1.51
CA SER A 115 -9.15 -16.35 2.41
C SER A 115 -9.49 -17.45 3.41
N VAL A 116 -9.00 -17.31 4.64
CA VAL A 116 -9.33 -18.21 5.76
C VAL A 116 -10.25 -17.47 6.72
N ASN A 117 -11.30 -18.16 7.18
CA ASN A 117 -12.24 -17.60 8.13
C ASN A 117 -12.67 -18.71 9.09
N GLU A 118 -11.93 -18.83 10.18
CA GLU A 118 -12.09 -19.85 11.19
C GLU A 118 -12.39 -19.22 12.55
N GLU A 119 -12.76 -20.05 13.53
CA GLU A 119 -13.04 -19.55 14.87
C GLU A 119 -11.75 -19.01 15.50
N GLY A 120 -11.73 -17.71 15.79
CA GLY A 120 -10.57 -17.03 16.35
C GLY A 120 -9.46 -16.71 15.33
N GLU A 121 -9.62 -17.02 14.05
CA GLU A 121 -8.62 -16.72 13.01
C GLU A 121 -9.25 -16.17 11.73
N LYS A 122 -8.68 -15.07 11.22
CA LYS A 122 -9.06 -14.48 9.93
C LYS A 122 -7.82 -14.09 9.14
N VAL A 123 -7.61 -14.76 8.00
CA VAL A 123 -6.52 -14.48 7.07
C VAL A 123 -7.06 -14.01 5.74
N ARG A 124 -6.49 -12.94 5.18
CA ARG A 124 -6.75 -12.46 3.83
C ARG A 124 -5.43 -12.14 3.14
N ILE A 125 -5.22 -12.71 1.96
CA ILE A 125 -4.08 -12.39 1.09
C ILE A 125 -4.61 -11.97 -0.27
N PHE A 126 -4.11 -10.84 -0.76
CA PHE A 126 -4.45 -10.25 -2.05
C PHE A 126 -3.19 -9.95 -2.85
N SER A 127 -3.28 -10.04 -4.18
CA SER A 127 -2.27 -9.55 -5.10
C SER A 127 -2.84 -8.56 -6.11
N LYS A 128 -1.97 -7.69 -6.61
CA LYS A 128 -2.20 -6.84 -7.78
C LYS A 128 -1.16 -7.17 -8.83
N SER A 129 -1.57 -7.32 -10.07
CA SER A 129 -0.69 -7.65 -11.18
C SER A 129 -1.03 -6.83 -12.42
N THR A 130 -0.01 -6.48 -13.17
CA THR A 130 -0.11 -5.89 -14.50
C THR A 130 0.50 -6.87 -15.51
N GLY A 131 -0.37 -7.59 -16.23
CA GLY A 131 0.06 -8.70 -17.09
C GLY A 131 0.56 -9.87 -16.25
N GLU A 132 1.79 -10.33 -16.52
CA GLU A 132 2.42 -11.45 -15.81
C GLU A 132 3.25 -11.02 -14.59
N VAL A 133 3.36 -9.71 -14.34
CA VAL A 133 4.15 -9.16 -13.23
C VAL A 133 3.24 -8.84 -12.06
N MET A 134 3.57 -9.34 -10.87
CA MET A 134 2.92 -8.92 -9.63
C MET A 134 3.50 -7.60 -9.16
N ASP A 135 2.64 -6.59 -9.03
CA ASP A 135 2.99 -5.21 -8.63
C ASP A 135 2.88 -5.01 -7.12
N GLY A 136 2.09 -5.84 -6.44
CA GLY A 136 1.95 -5.77 -5.00
C GLY A 136 1.24 -6.94 -4.37
N MET A 137 1.43 -7.06 -3.06
CA MET A 137 0.81 -8.08 -2.21
C MET A 137 0.39 -7.47 -0.87
N VAL A 138 -0.81 -7.81 -0.42
CA VAL A 138 -1.32 -7.46 0.90
C VAL A 138 -1.62 -8.73 1.67
N VAL A 139 -1.12 -8.81 2.91
CA VAL A 139 -1.45 -9.87 3.87
C VAL A 139 -2.07 -9.21 5.10
N MET A 140 -3.21 -9.74 5.53
CA MET A 140 -3.88 -9.32 6.76
C MET A 140 -4.27 -10.55 7.55
N VAL A 141 -3.83 -10.59 8.81
CA VAL A 141 -4.10 -11.69 9.74
C VAL A 141 -4.61 -11.11 11.04
N VAL A 142 -5.66 -11.70 11.57
CA VAL A 142 -6.07 -11.56 12.97
C VAL A 142 -6.17 -12.96 13.54
N ASP A 143 -5.42 -13.22 14.60
CA ASP A 143 -5.51 -14.44 15.39
C ASP A 143 -5.75 -14.06 16.86
N THR A 144 -6.95 -14.38 17.36
CA THR A 144 -7.36 -14.07 18.73
C THR A 144 -6.77 -15.03 19.75
N ASN A 145 -6.29 -16.20 19.33
CA ASN A 145 -5.66 -17.17 20.23
C ASN A 145 -4.25 -16.72 20.61
N SER A 146 -3.47 -16.27 19.62
CA SER A 146 -2.16 -15.62 19.85
C SER A 146 -2.28 -14.15 20.25
N LYS A 147 -3.47 -13.54 20.10
CA LYS A 147 -3.74 -12.12 20.33
C LYS A 147 -2.86 -11.23 19.46
N GLU A 148 -2.73 -11.54 18.17
CA GLU A 148 -1.92 -10.76 17.23
C GLU A 148 -2.73 -10.34 16.00
N ALA A 149 -2.52 -9.09 15.59
CA ALA A 149 -2.99 -8.56 14.31
C ALA A 149 -1.78 -8.18 13.45
N VAL A 150 -1.67 -8.79 12.28
CA VAL A 150 -0.54 -8.60 11.35
C VAL A 150 -1.05 -8.00 10.06
N PHE A 151 -0.44 -6.89 9.65
CA PHE A 151 -0.74 -6.19 8.40
C PHE A 151 0.54 -5.99 7.61
N ILE A 152 0.61 -6.56 6.41
CA ILE A 152 1.75 -6.45 5.51
C ILE A 152 1.27 -5.89 4.19
N ASN A 153 1.96 -4.86 3.70
CA ASN A 153 1.84 -4.37 2.34
C ASN A 153 3.21 -4.38 1.66
N LEU A 154 3.28 -5.03 0.52
CA LEU A 154 4.49 -5.12 -0.28
C LEU A 154 4.18 -4.54 -1.66
N VAL A 155 5.03 -3.63 -2.12
CA VAL A 155 4.95 -3.01 -3.46
C VAL A 155 6.25 -3.25 -4.20
N GLY A 156 6.15 -3.68 -5.45
CA GLY A 156 7.29 -3.94 -6.33
C GLY A 156 7.06 -5.13 -7.22
N GLN A 157 8.04 -5.43 -8.07
CA GLN A 157 7.96 -6.56 -8.99
C GLN A 157 8.37 -7.83 -8.26
N ILE A 158 7.38 -8.58 -7.82
CA ILE A 158 7.60 -9.80 -7.04
C ILE A 158 7.44 -10.99 -7.96
N ASP A 159 8.42 -11.89 -7.98
CA ASP A 159 8.18 -13.23 -8.49
C ASP A 159 7.41 -14.02 -7.41
N PRO A 160 6.15 -14.43 -7.67
CA PRO A 160 5.36 -15.17 -6.69
C PRO A 160 6.03 -16.47 -6.21
N ALA A 161 6.91 -17.07 -7.04
CA ALA A 161 7.64 -18.27 -6.68
C ALA A 161 8.67 -18.04 -5.55
N ARG A 162 9.02 -16.78 -5.28
CA ARG A 162 10.11 -16.38 -4.37
C ARG A 162 9.65 -15.73 -3.07
N ILE A 163 8.35 -15.79 -2.77
CA ILE A 163 7.80 -15.26 -1.50
C ILE A 163 8.38 -15.98 -0.28
N ASN A 164 8.65 -17.29 -0.40
CA ASN A 164 9.20 -18.09 0.69
C ASN A 164 10.56 -17.58 1.19
N ASP A 165 11.37 -17.02 0.28
CA ASP A 165 12.72 -16.53 0.59
C ASP A 165 12.67 -15.26 1.46
N LEU A 166 11.64 -14.41 1.23
CA LEU A 166 11.41 -13.20 2.04
C LEU A 166 11.01 -13.55 3.47
N THR A 167 10.13 -14.54 3.64
CA THR A 167 9.72 -15.00 4.98
C THR A 167 10.89 -15.63 5.74
N GLY A 168 11.76 -16.38 5.05
CA GLY A 168 12.97 -16.94 5.66
C GLY A 168 14.01 -15.87 6.05
N ALA A 169 14.14 -14.80 5.27
CA ALA A 169 15.08 -13.72 5.57
C ALA A 169 14.64 -12.82 6.75
N LEU A 170 13.33 -12.77 7.03
CA LEU A 170 12.77 -11.90 8.07
C LEU A 170 12.72 -12.56 9.47
N ASN A 171 12.96 -13.87 9.61
CA ASN A 171 12.97 -14.61 10.89
C ASN A 171 11.86 -14.13 11.87
N LEU A 172 10.62 -14.06 11.38
CA LEU A 172 9.43 -13.83 12.20
C LEU A 172 9.03 -15.13 12.91
#